data_AF-F4Q8R1-F1
#
_entry.id   AF-F4Q8R1-F1
#
_cell.length_a   1.000
_cell.length_b   1.000
_cell.length_c   1.000
_cell.angle_alpha   90.00
_cell.angle_beta   90.00
_cell.angle_gamma   90.00
#
_symmetry.space_group_name_H-M   'P 1'
#
loop_
_entity.id
_entity.type
_entity.pdbx_description
1 polymer ?
#
loop_
_entity_poly.entity_id
_entity_poly.type
_entity_poly.pdbx_seq_one_letter_code
_entity_poly.pdbx_strand_id
1 'polypeptide(L)'
;MFKLSILLLALIACFSLAFAQEVKILNTNIPAGSCQDKSIANGDRVSVLYVGKLEDGTVFDASEKHDNKPFTFVVGEGKVIPGWENGVMGMCLNEKREFLVPYQLAYGEAGIQNVIPEKANLVFTVDVVEIEKLSEIPLLYKLIPTRETIGALIIVIGFVYIGKYVLSAYPSPVDKKVPKTKSADKKKK
;
A
#
# COMPACT_ATOMS: atom_id res chain seq x y z
N MET A 1 -18.14 -34.03 -30.17
CA MET A 1 -16.98 -33.40 -29.49
C MET A 1 -17.19 -31.90 -29.24
N PHE A 2 -17.79 -31.13 -30.15
CA PHE A 2 -18.11 -29.69 -29.92
C PHE A 2 -19.08 -29.40 -28.75
N LYS A 3 -20.11 -30.23 -28.53
CA LYS A 3 -21.09 -30.02 -27.43
C LYS A 3 -20.49 -30.11 -26.02
N LEU A 4 -19.47 -30.96 -25.82
CA LEU A 4 -18.81 -31.13 -24.51
C LEU A 4 -17.83 -29.98 -24.22
N SER A 5 -17.20 -29.43 -25.27
CA SER A 5 -16.30 -28.28 -25.15
C SER A 5 -17.05 -26.99 -24.81
N ILE A 6 -18.27 -26.79 -25.34
CA ILE A 6 -19.12 -25.64 -25.01
C ILE A 6 -19.63 -25.74 -23.56
N LEU A 7 -19.97 -26.95 -23.10
CA LEU A 7 -20.41 -27.20 -21.73
C LEU A 7 -19.29 -26.95 -20.71
N LEU A 8 -18.05 -27.34 -21.03
CA LEU A 8 -16.87 -27.09 -20.19
C LEU A 8 -16.52 -25.59 -20.14
N LEU A 9 -16.58 -24.87 -21.26
CA LEU A 9 -16.36 -23.41 -21.30
C LEU A 9 -17.45 -22.66 -20.53
N ALA A 10 -18.71 -23.09 -20.63
CA ALA A 10 -19.81 -22.52 -19.86
C ALA A 10 -19.66 -22.78 -18.35
N LEU A 11 -19.14 -23.95 -17.95
CA LEU A 11 -18.87 -24.26 -16.55
C LEU A 11 -17.72 -23.43 -15.98
N ILE A 12 -16.67 -23.18 -16.77
CA ILE A 12 -15.52 -22.32 -16.39
C ILE A 12 -15.96 -20.85 -16.30
N ALA A 13 -16.80 -20.37 -17.22
CA ALA A 13 -17.38 -19.03 -17.15
C ALA A 13 -18.35 -18.85 -15.96
N CYS A 14 -19.13 -19.89 -15.63
CA CYS A 14 -19.96 -19.92 -14.42
C CYS A 14 -19.15 -20.00 -13.12
N PHE A 15 -17.97 -20.65 -13.14
CA PHE A 15 -17.08 -20.72 -11.98
C PHE A 15 -16.35 -19.39 -11.74
N SER A 16 -16.05 -18.61 -12.78
CA SER A 16 -15.55 -17.23 -12.63
C SER A 16 -16.62 -16.23 -12.18
N LEU A 17 -17.90 -16.57 -12.31
CA LEU A 17 -19.03 -15.83 -11.72
C LEU A 17 -19.28 -16.20 -10.25
N ALA A 18 -18.44 -17.08 -9.66
CA ALA A 18 -18.50 -17.39 -8.24
C ALA A 18 -18.15 -16.13 -7.42
N PHE A 19 -19.21 -15.40 -7.08
CA PHE A 19 -19.32 -14.52 -5.92
C PHE A 19 -18.19 -13.48 -5.80
N ALA A 20 -18.21 -12.47 -6.68
CA ALA A 20 -17.70 -11.16 -6.29
C ALA A 20 -18.61 -10.64 -5.16
N GLN A 21 -18.23 -10.94 -3.91
CA GLN A 21 -18.91 -10.38 -2.75
C GLN A 21 -18.41 -8.97 -2.55
N GLU A 22 -19.25 -8.03 -2.92
CA GLU A 22 -18.97 -6.61 -2.82
C GLU A 22 -19.56 -6.04 -1.53
N VAL A 23 -19.06 -4.87 -1.15
CA VAL A 23 -19.63 -4.09 -0.06
C VAL A 23 -20.98 -3.53 -0.52
N LYS A 24 -22.02 -3.71 0.29
CA LYS A 24 -23.35 -3.20 -0.03
C LYS A 24 -23.57 -1.87 0.67
N ILE A 25 -23.70 -0.79 -0.09
CA ILE A 25 -24.09 0.52 0.47
C ILE A 25 -25.56 0.45 0.91
N LEU A 26 -25.81 0.71 2.19
CA LEU A 26 -27.15 0.69 2.79
C LEU A 26 -27.77 2.07 2.78
N ASN A 27 -27.01 3.08 3.19
CA ASN A 27 -27.48 4.46 3.26
C ASN A 27 -26.34 5.44 2.99
N THR A 28 -26.66 6.62 2.47
CA THR A 28 -25.67 7.66 2.18
C THR A 28 -26.29 9.03 2.38
N ASN A 29 -25.60 9.88 3.15
CA ASN A 29 -25.96 11.26 3.39
C ASN A 29 -24.75 12.13 3.03
N ILE A 30 -24.89 12.89 1.95
CA ILE A 30 -23.87 13.80 1.44
C ILE A 30 -24.38 15.23 1.65
N PRO A 31 -23.76 16.04 2.51
CA PRO A 31 -24.10 17.44 2.65
C PRO A 31 -23.90 18.21 1.32
N ALA A 32 -24.73 19.22 1.08
CA ALA A 32 -24.61 20.04 -0.12
C ALA A 32 -23.24 20.71 -0.20
N GLY A 33 -22.51 20.46 -1.29
CA GLY A 33 -21.17 21.02 -1.50
C GLY A 33 -19.99 20.14 -1.07
N SER A 34 -20.23 19.06 -0.31
CA SER A 34 -19.19 18.17 0.21
C SER A 34 -18.34 17.47 -0.87
N CYS A 35 -18.91 17.21 -2.04
CA CYS A 35 -18.25 16.45 -3.11
C CYS A 35 -17.67 17.31 -4.25
N GLN A 36 -17.65 18.63 -4.11
CA GLN A 36 -17.34 19.51 -5.25
C GLN A 36 -15.88 19.40 -5.71
N ASP A 37 -14.93 19.17 -4.79
CA ASP A 37 -13.52 19.20 -5.13
C ASP A 37 -12.74 17.92 -4.79
N LYS A 38 -13.19 17.09 -3.83
CA LYS A 38 -12.39 15.95 -3.32
C LYS A 38 -13.24 14.80 -2.79
N SER A 39 -13.12 13.64 -3.41
CA SER A 39 -13.57 12.34 -2.88
C SER A 39 -12.37 11.47 -2.51
N ILE A 40 -12.55 10.55 -1.58
CA ILE A 40 -11.51 9.61 -1.16
C ILE A 40 -11.03 8.77 -2.35
N ALA A 41 -9.72 8.78 -2.59
CA ALA A 41 -9.05 7.94 -3.57
C ALA A 41 -7.94 7.10 -2.91
N ASN A 42 -7.45 6.11 -3.65
CA ASN A 42 -6.34 5.27 -3.20
C ASN A 42 -5.09 6.13 -2.94
N GLY A 43 -4.43 5.90 -1.80
CA GLY A 43 -3.27 6.64 -1.32
C GLY A 43 -3.62 7.88 -0.50
N ASP A 44 -4.88 8.30 -0.42
CA ASP A 44 -5.28 9.40 0.44
C ASP A 44 -5.28 8.97 1.91
N ARG A 45 -4.89 9.88 2.80
CA ARG A 45 -5.06 9.71 4.24
C ARG A 45 -6.43 10.25 4.63
N VAL A 46 -7.20 9.46 5.37
CA VAL A 46 -8.57 9.78 5.73
C VAL A 46 -8.73 9.63 7.23
N SER A 47 -9.40 10.60 7.85
CA SER A 47 -9.81 10.55 9.26
C SER A 47 -11.33 10.45 9.34
N VAL A 48 -11.83 9.44 10.04
CA VAL A 48 -13.27 9.16 10.14
C VAL A 48 -13.72 8.92 11.58
N LEU A 49 -14.96 9.28 11.87
CA LEU A 49 -15.70 8.74 13.01
C LEU A 49 -16.53 7.55 12.53
N TYR A 50 -16.71 6.55 13.38
CA TYR A 50 -17.42 5.36 12.97
C TYR A 50 -18.14 4.62 14.08
N VAL A 51 -19.06 3.76 13.66
CA VAL A 51 -19.69 2.74 14.49
C VAL A 51 -19.70 1.43 13.70
N GLY A 52 -19.16 0.37 14.28
CA GLY A 52 -19.17 -0.99 13.76
C GLY A 52 -20.15 -1.86 14.53
N LYS A 53 -21.07 -2.49 13.79
CA LYS A 53 -22.14 -3.33 14.34
C LYS A 53 -22.21 -4.68 13.64
N LEU A 54 -22.71 -5.68 14.35
CA LEU A 54 -23.19 -6.93 13.75
C LEU A 54 -24.57 -6.69 13.12
N GLU A 55 -25.03 -7.61 12.26
CA GLU A 55 -26.35 -7.51 11.62
C GLU A 55 -27.53 -7.51 12.60
N ASP A 56 -27.34 -8.06 13.80
CA ASP A 56 -28.33 -8.02 14.88
C ASP A 56 -28.39 -6.66 15.62
N GLY A 57 -27.52 -5.71 15.24
CA GLY A 57 -27.42 -4.38 15.83
C GLY A 57 -26.40 -4.25 16.97
N THR A 58 -25.78 -5.34 17.40
CA THR A 58 -24.77 -5.34 18.47
C THR A 58 -23.55 -4.53 18.05
N VAL A 59 -23.23 -3.47 18.78
CA VAL A 59 -22.06 -2.61 18.54
C VAL A 59 -20.80 -3.27 19.09
N PHE A 60 -19.91 -3.74 18.21
CA PHE A 60 -18.63 -4.29 18.64
C PHE A 60 -17.59 -3.18 18.89
N ASP A 61 -17.57 -2.13 18.06
CA ASP A 61 -16.65 -1.00 18.21
C ASP A 61 -17.25 0.32 17.73
N ALA A 62 -16.81 1.43 18.30
CA ALA A 62 -17.28 2.77 17.93
C ALA A 62 -16.28 3.84 18.38
N SER A 63 -16.15 4.92 17.61
CA SER A 63 -15.29 6.07 17.96
C SER A 63 -15.65 6.70 19.31
N GLU A 64 -16.91 6.61 19.75
CA GLU A 64 -17.35 7.08 21.07
C GLU A 64 -16.62 6.38 22.22
N LYS A 65 -16.26 5.09 22.07
CA LYS A 65 -15.47 4.34 23.07
C LYS A 65 -14.02 4.85 23.16
N HIS A 66 -13.58 5.66 22.20
CA HIS A 66 -12.23 6.19 22.06
C HIS A 66 -12.22 7.72 22.15
N ASP A 67 -13.03 8.28 23.05
CA ASP A 67 -13.16 9.72 23.30
C ASP A 67 -13.55 10.54 22.06
N ASN A 68 -14.27 9.93 21.11
CA ASN A 68 -14.59 10.50 19.80
C ASN A 68 -13.34 10.94 19.01
N LYS A 69 -12.20 10.29 19.24
CA LYS A 69 -11.00 10.51 18.42
C LYS A 69 -11.22 9.93 17.02
N PRO A 70 -11.02 10.71 15.93
CA PRO A 70 -11.09 10.18 14.58
C PRO A 70 -10.07 9.06 14.35
N PHE A 71 -10.51 8.01 13.68
CA PHE A 71 -9.64 6.93 13.23
C PHE A 71 -9.04 7.31 11.88
N THR A 72 -7.71 7.41 11.84
CA THR A 72 -6.95 7.84 10.66
C THR A 72 -6.22 6.66 10.02
N PHE A 73 -6.40 6.49 8.71
CA PHE A 73 -5.71 5.47 7.93
C PHE A 73 -5.44 5.96 6.50
N VAL A 74 -4.57 5.26 5.78
CA VAL A 74 -4.31 5.52 4.36
C VAL A 74 -5.02 4.46 3.55
N VAL A 75 -5.84 4.89 2.60
CA VAL A 75 -6.64 3.97 1.78
C VAL A 75 -5.75 3.24 0.80
N GLY A 76 -5.87 1.91 0.74
CA GLY A 76 -5.10 1.05 -0.18
C GLY A 76 -3.76 0.56 0.38
N GLU A 77 -3.43 0.85 1.65
CA GLU A 77 -2.28 0.25 2.32
C GLU A 77 -2.57 -1.15 2.90
N GLY A 78 -3.83 -1.59 2.91
CA GLY A 78 -4.22 -2.89 3.47
C GLY A 78 -4.05 -2.95 4.99
N LYS A 79 -4.15 -1.80 5.66
CA LYS A 79 -4.05 -1.69 7.14
C LYS A 79 -5.37 -1.97 7.85
N VAL A 80 -6.47 -1.95 7.11
CA VAL A 80 -7.82 -2.27 7.57
C VAL A 80 -8.41 -3.38 6.71
N ILE A 81 -9.53 -3.96 7.15
CA ILE A 81 -10.18 -5.04 6.39
C ILE A 81 -10.57 -4.57 4.98
N PRO A 82 -10.48 -5.44 3.94
CA PRO A 82 -10.73 -5.03 2.55
C PRO A 82 -12.10 -4.38 2.32
N GLY A 83 -13.14 -4.88 2.99
CA GLY A 83 -14.48 -4.31 2.86
C GLY A 83 -14.63 -2.94 3.50
N TRP A 84 -13.80 -2.61 4.48
CA TRP A 84 -13.74 -1.26 5.01
C TRP A 84 -13.16 -0.29 4.00
N GLU A 85 -11.99 -0.63 3.41
CA GLU A 85 -11.38 0.20 2.37
C GLU A 85 -12.37 0.41 1.22
N ASN A 86 -12.99 -0.66 0.71
CA ASN A 86 -13.97 -0.59 -0.36
C ASN A 86 -15.21 0.25 -0.01
N GLY A 87 -15.68 0.20 1.23
CA GLY A 87 -16.86 0.95 1.66
C GLY A 87 -16.64 2.47 1.74
N VAL A 88 -15.44 2.90 2.13
CA VAL A 88 -15.08 4.32 2.23
C VAL A 88 -14.67 4.94 0.90
N MET A 89 -14.31 4.13 -0.10
CA MET A 89 -13.89 4.62 -1.40
C MET A 89 -14.92 5.59 -2.00
N GLY A 90 -14.44 6.72 -2.51
CA GLY A 90 -15.27 7.74 -3.11
C GLY A 90 -16.19 8.49 -2.14
N MET A 91 -16.07 8.32 -0.82
CA MET A 91 -16.76 9.21 0.12
C MET A 91 -16.22 10.64 0.02
N CYS A 92 -17.06 11.61 0.34
CA CYS A 92 -16.72 13.03 0.37
C CYS A 92 -16.50 13.52 1.79
N LEU A 93 -15.92 14.71 1.95
CA LEU A 93 -15.75 15.35 3.25
C LEU A 93 -17.12 15.60 3.91
N ASN A 94 -17.26 15.30 5.20
CA ASN A 94 -18.51 15.36 5.97
C ASN A 94 -19.62 14.43 5.44
N GLU A 95 -19.32 13.49 4.54
CA GLU A 95 -20.27 12.47 4.14
C GLU A 95 -20.45 11.45 5.26
N LYS A 96 -21.71 11.11 5.54
CA LYS A 96 -22.07 9.98 6.38
C LYS A 96 -22.59 8.84 5.52
N ARG A 97 -21.95 7.68 5.58
CA ARG A 97 -22.32 6.48 4.80
C ARG A 97 -22.48 5.28 5.71
N GLU A 98 -23.49 4.47 5.42
CA GLU A 98 -23.68 3.18 6.05
C GLU A 98 -23.55 2.08 5.00
N PHE A 99 -22.73 1.07 5.29
CA PHE A 99 -22.48 -0.04 4.38
C PHE A 99 -22.29 -1.37 5.10
N LEU A 100 -22.70 -2.44 4.44
CA LEU A 100 -22.54 -3.81 4.89
C LEU A 100 -21.32 -4.45 4.23
N VAL A 101 -20.46 -5.01 5.06
CA VAL A 101 -19.27 -5.76 4.67
C VAL A 101 -19.54 -7.26 4.87
N PRO A 102 -19.53 -8.06 3.80
CA PRO A 102 -19.67 -9.51 3.93
C PRO A 102 -18.45 -10.10 4.65
N TYR A 103 -18.63 -11.21 5.39
CA TYR A 103 -17.57 -11.79 6.23
C TYR A 103 -16.26 -12.07 5.48
N GLN A 104 -16.33 -12.43 4.20
CA GLN A 104 -15.18 -12.69 3.32
C GLN A 104 -14.29 -11.46 3.10
N LEU A 105 -14.86 -10.26 3.20
CA LEU A 105 -14.14 -8.99 3.13
C LEU A 105 -13.90 -8.38 4.54
N ALA A 106 -14.25 -9.10 5.60
CA ALA A 106 -14.05 -8.72 6.99
C ALA A 106 -13.10 -9.72 7.71
N TYR A 107 -13.56 -10.33 8.80
CA TYR A 107 -12.76 -11.24 9.64
C TYR A 107 -12.92 -12.73 9.27
N GLY A 108 -13.59 -13.00 8.14
CA GLY A 108 -13.65 -14.32 7.53
C GLY A 108 -14.36 -15.35 8.39
N GLU A 109 -13.94 -16.60 8.18
CA GLU A 109 -14.47 -17.78 8.85
C GLU A 109 -14.15 -17.81 10.35
N ALA A 110 -13.04 -17.20 10.76
CA ALA A 110 -12.57 -17.25 12.15
C ALA A 110 -13.20 -16.18 13.06
N GLY A 111 -13.58 -15.02 12.50
CA GLY A 111 -14.04 -13.89 13.30
C GLY A 111 -12.96 -13.36 14.25
N ILE A 112 -13.40 -12.77 15.36
CA ILE A 112 -12.57 -12.38 16.51
C ILE A 112 -13.22 -12.95 17.77
N GLN A 113 -12.48 -13.80 18.49
CA GLN A 113 -12.98 -14.43 19.71
C GLN A 113 -13.59 -13.41 20.69
N ASN A 114 -14.82 -13.68 21.14
CA ASN A 114 -15.61 -12.85 22.07
C ASN A 114 -16.00 -11.45 21.57
N VAL A 115 -15.72 -11.08 20.32
CA VAL A 115 -16.04 -9.76 19.77
C VAL A 115 -16.83 -9.86 18.47
N ILE A 116 -16.36 -10.68 17.52
CA ILE A 116 -16.95 -10.85 16.20
C ILE A 116 -17.13 -12.35 15.94
N PRO A 117 -18.36 -12.86 15.79
CA PRO A 117 -18.60 -14.27 15.52
C PRO A 117 -17.96 -14.74 14.20
N GLU A 118 -17.81 -16.06 14.08
CA GLU A 118 -17.43 -16.71 12.83
C GLU A 118 -18.39 -16.35 11.71
N LYS A 119 -17.86 -16.05 10.51
CA LYS A 119 -18.64 -15.71 9.31
C LYS A 119 -19.63 -14.55 9.51
N ALA A 120 -19.36 -13.65 10.45
CA ALA A 120 -20.22 -12.51 10.70
C ALA A 120 -20.06 -11.43 9.61
N ASN A 121 -21.18 -10.97 9.06
CA ASN A 121 -21.21 -9.74 8.28
C ASN A 121 -21.21 -8.54 9.25
N LEU A 122 -20.61 -7.44 8.81
CA LEU A 122 -20.47 -6.23 9.60
C LEU A 122 -21.20 -5.10 8.93
N VAL A 123 -21.83 -4.24 9.74
CA VAL A 123 -22.43 -2.99 9.29
C VAL A 123 -21.60 -1.86 9.87
N PHE A 124 -21.12 -0.98 9.00
CA PHE A 124 -20.37 0.20 9.39
C PHE A 124 -21.14 1.46 9.04
N THR A 125 -21.28 2.34 10.02
CA THR A 125 -21.65 3.73 9.79
C THR A 125 -20.40 4.58 9.93
N VAL A 126 -20.04 5.31 8.89
CA VAL A 126 -18.81 6.11 8.81
C VAL A 126 -19.17 7.56 8.53
N ASP A 127 -18.52 8.48 9.22
CA ASP A 127 -18.60 9.93 9.03
C ASP A 127 -17.20 10.47 8.75
N VAL A 128 -17.00 11.09 7.59
CA VAL A 128 -15.69 11.55 7.14
C VAL A 128 -15.39 12.92 7.71
N VAL A 129 -14.39 12.99 8.58
CA VAL A 129 -13.96 14.22 9.25
C VAL A 129 -12.92 14.96 8.42
N GLU A 130 -12.00 14.23 7.77
CA GLU A 130 -10.88 14.83 7.04
C GLU A 130 -10.40 13.93 5.90
N ILE A 131 -9.99 14.55 4.79
CA ILE A 131 -9.35 13.90 3.64
C ILE A 131 -8.07 14.66 3.30
N GLU A 132 -6.93 14.04 3.56
CA GLU A 132 -5.61 14.52 3.17
C GLU A 132 -5.18 13.84 1.85
N LYS A 133 -5.09 14.64 0.79
CA LYS A 133 -4.64 14.19 -0.55
C LYS A 133 -3.13 13.95 -0.57
N LEU A 134 -2.68 12.81 -0.04
CA LEU A 134 -1.26 12.43 -0.15
C LEU A 134 -0.86 12.13 -1.60
N SER A 135 -1.83 11.76 -2.44
CA SER A 135 -1.66 11.51 -3.87
C SER A 135 -1.33 12.78 -4.69
N GLU A 136 -1.77 13.95 -4.23
CA GLU A 136 -1.56 15.25 -4.89
C GLU A 136 -0.33 16.00 -4.39
N ILE A 137 0.37 15.50 -3.36
CA ILE A 137 1.56 16.19 -2.87
C ILE A 137 2.56 16.26 -4.03
N PRO A 138 3.03 17.46 -4.42
CA PRO A 138 3.91 17.61 -5.56
C PRO A 138 5.09 16.66 -5.37
N LEU A 139 5.33 15.84 -6.40
CA LEU A 139 6.36 14.80 -6.52
C LEU A 139 7.69 15.18 -5.84
N LEU A 140 7.99 16.47 -5.77
CA LEU A 140 9.02 17.10 -4.96
C LEU A 140 9.18 16.54 -3.54
N TYR A 141 8.13 16.28 -2.75
CA TYR A 141 8.32 15.73 -1.38
C TYR A 141 8.81 14.28 -1.38
N LYS A 142 8.49 13.51 -2.43
CA LYS A 142 9.01 12.17 -2.69
C LYS A 142 10.44 12.21 -3.25
N LEU A 143 10.85 13.37 -3.78
CA LEU A 143 12.23 13.69 -4.17
C LEU A 143 13.06 14.27 -3.02
N ILE A 144 12.44 14.69 -1.90
CA ILE A 144 13.20 15.07 -0.70
C ILE A 144 13.78 13.77 -0.12
N PRO A 145 15.11 13.66 -0.02
CA PRO A 145 15.73 12.44 0.46
C PRO A 145 15.32 12.21 1.94
N THR A 146 14.69 11.08 2.22
CA THR A 146 14.42 10.60 3.58
C THR A 146 15.73 10.44 4.37
N ARG A 147 15.68 10.46 5.71
CA ARG A 147 16.86 10.25 6.57
C ARG A 147 17.68 9.00 6.17
N GLU A 148 17.01 7.95 5.74
CA GLU A 148 17.63 6.72 5.26
C GLU A 148 18.38 6.92 3.93
N THR A 149 17.79 7.65 2.98
CA THR A 149 18.40 7.91 1.67
C THR A 149 19.51 8.97 1.72
N ILE A 150 19.39 9.99 2.59
CA ILE A 150 20.48 10.93 2.88
C ILE A 150 21.70 10.16 3.43
N GLY A 151 21.47 9.23 4.36
CA GLY A 151 22.52 8.37 4.89
C GLY A 151 23.21 7.56 3.80
N ALA A 152 22.44 6.91 2.93
CA ALA A 152 22.97 6.15 1.81
C ALA A 152 23.78 7.01 0.82
N LEU A 153 23.31 8.22 0.50
CA LEU A 153 24.02 9.14 -0.40
C LEU A 153 25.35 9.61 0.18
N ILE A 154 25.40 9.95 1.48
CA ILE A 154 26.65 10.33 2.16
C ILE A 154 27.64 9.17 2.16
N ILE A 155 27.18 7.94 2.41
CA ILE A 155 28.01 6.73 2.38
C ILE A 155 28.57 6.49 0.98
N VAL A 156 27.74 6.58 -0.07
CA VAL A 156 28.17 6.40 -1.46
C VAL A 156 29.18 7.46 -1.87
N ILE A 157 28.94 8.73 -1.56
CA ILE A 157 29.88 9.83 -1.83
C ILE A 157 31.20 9.60 -1.08
N GLY A 158 31.12 9.18 0.19
CA GLY A 158 32.28 8.80 1.00
C GLY A 158 33.08 7.66 0.37
N PHE A 159 32.42 6.59 -0.09
CA PHE A 159 33.06 5.48 -0.79
C PHE A 159 33.70 5.89 -2.11
N VAL A 160 33.06 6.76 -2.88
CA VAL A 160 33.64 7.31 -4.13
C VAL A 160 34.90 8.12 -3.83
N TYR A 161 34.86 8.96 -2.80
CA TYR A 161 36.00 9.80 -2.42
C TYR A 161 37.15 8.97 -1.86
N ILE A 162 36.85 8.01 -0.98
CA ILE A 162 37.83 7.06 -0.44
C ILE A 162 38.40 6.18 -1.55
N GLY A 163 37.57 5.67 -2.46
CA GLY A 163 38.03 4.89 -3.61
C GLY A 163 38.98 5.69 -4.49
N LYS A 164 38.65 6.94 -4.81
CA LYS A 164 39.57 7.85 -5.51
C LYS A 164 40.86 8.08 -4.74
N TYR A 165 40.76 8.31 -3.43
CA TYR A 165 41.94 8.51 -2.57
C TYR A 165 42.84 7.28 -2.56
N VAL A 166 42.28 6.08 -2.35
CA VAL A 166 43.02 4.80 -2.32
C VAL A 166 43.65 4.51 -3.69
N LEU A 167 42.93 4.73 -4.79
CA LEU A 167 43.47 4.59 -6.15
C LEU A 167 44.62 5.59 -6.42
N SER A 168 44.57 6.79 -5.84
CA SER A 168 45.66 7.76 -5.95
C SER A 168 46.85 7.47 -5.01
N ALA A 169 46.59 6.87 -3.85
CA ALA A 169 47.60 6.60 -2.82
C ALA A 169 48.34 5.27 -3.05
N TYR A 170 47.72 4.31 -3.74
CA TYR A 170 48.30 3.02 -4.10
C TYR A 170 48.31 2.80 -5.61
N PRO A 171 49.22 3.46 -6.35
CA PRO A 171 49.45 3.13 -7.75
C PRO A 171 49.89 1.66 -7.89
N SER A 172 49.33 0.95 -8.89
CA SER A 172 49.60 -0.48 -9.10
C SER A 172 51.10 -0.77 -9.28
N PRO A 173 51.67 -1.78 -8.59
CA PRO A 173 53.07 -2.15 -8.70
C PRO A 173 53.33 -3.01 -9.95
N VAL A 174 53.16 -2.44 -11.15
CA VAL A 174 53.49 -3.10 -12.43
C VAL A 174 54.44 -2.20 -13.23
N ASP A 175 55.62 -1.97 -12.70
CA ASP A 175 56.74 -1.36 -13.45
C ASP A 175 58.11 -1.78 -12.87
N LYS A 176 58.32 -3.09 -12.64
CA LYS A 176 59.67 -3.63 -12.41
C LYS A 176 60.25 -4.11 -13.73
N LYS A 177 61.06 -3.27 -14.39
CA LYS A 177 61.83 -3.60 -15.60
C LYS A 177 62.69 -4.85 -15.37
N VAL A 178 62.48 -5.88 -16.18
CA VAL A 178 63.34 -7.07 -16.27
C VAL A 178 64.75 -6.64 -16.74
N PRO A 179 65.86 -7.09 -16.11
CA PRO A 179 67.21 -6.75 -16.54
C PRO A 179 67.51 -7.35 -17.92
N LYS A 180 67.94 -6.51 -18.89
CA LYS A 180 68.40 -6.97 -20.20
C LYS A 180 69.72 -7.74 -20.06
N THR A 181 69.71 -9.03 -20.31
CA THR A 181 70.90 -9.85 -20.54
C THR A 181 71.62 -9.36 -21.80
N LYS A 182 72.89 -8.97 -21.67
CA LYS A 182 73.76 -8.58 -22.79
C LYS A 182 74.08 -9.83 -23.63
N SER A 183 73.63 -9.84 -24.88
CA SER A 183 74.15 -10.77 -25.90
C SER A 183 75.47 -10.20 -26.43
N ALA A 184 76.57 -10.78 -25.99
CA ALA A 184 77.91 -10.59 -26.56
C ALA A 184 78.35 -11.91 -27.21
N ASP A 185 78.26 -12.01 -28.54
CA ASP A 185 79.06 -12.85 -29.44
C ASP A 185 78.50 -12.59 -30.86
N LYS A 186 79.22 -12.54 -31.99
CA LYS A 186 80.50 -13.12 -32.32
C LYS A 186 81.03 -12.50 -33.62
N LYS A 187 82.34 -12.35 -33.63
CA LYS A 187 83.27 -11.91 -34.68
C LYS A 187 83.36 -12.94 -35.83
N LYS A 188 83.28 -12.50 -37.10
CA LYS A 188 83.87 -13.08 -38.35
C LYS A 188 83.16 -12.43 -39.55
N LYS A 189 83.80 -11.99 -40.63
CA LYS A 189 85.13 -12.21 -41.19
C LYS A 189 85.44 -11.03 -42.11
#